data_AF-A0A1Y1VU30-F1
#
_entry.id   AF-A0A1Y1VU30-F1
#
_cell.length_a   1.000
_cell.length_b   1.000
_cell.length_c   1.000
_cell.angle_alpha   90.00
_cell.angle_beta   90.00
_cell.angle_gamma   90.00
#
_symmetry.space_group_name_H-M   'P 1'
#
loop_
_entity.id
_entity.type
_entity.pdbx_description
1 polymer ?
#
loop_
_entity_poly.entity_id
_entity_poly.type
_entity_poly.pdbx_seq_one_letter_code
_entity_poly.pdbx_strand_id
1 'polypeptide(L)'
;MRSTLRHYTLELVIWRDIVELDFDHIIADFLADHAFVDNLISTSRKNLAENYALTTEFFDKQCGLPIAASTKAHRALGALQATEVAKLWTKETDLTAWEHIVLNERVYFPTGQAFCSTEPGWFRFTFAITKEQLVLALDRIGNSFKLD
;
A
#
# COMPACT_ATOMS: atom_id res chain seq x y z
N MET A 1 51.19 -20.45 12.34
CA MET A 1 50.31 -19.25 12.33
C MET A 1 49.97 -18.83 10.88
N ARG A 2 49.37 -19.73 10.09
CA ARG A 2 49.02 -19.49 8.66
C ARG A 2 47.81 -20.31 8.17
N SER A 3 46.96 -20.83 9.06
CA SER A 3 45.78 -21.63 8.67
C SER A 3 44.44 -20.93 8.90
N THR A 4 44.39 -19.85 9.67
CA THR A 4 43.12 -19.21 10.08
C THR A 4 42.67 -18.07 9.17
N LEU A 5 43.54 -17.51 8.32
CA LEU A 5 43.19 -16.37 7.46
C LEU A 5 42.49 -16.75 6.15
N ARG A 6 42.51 -18.03 5.76
CA ARG A 6 41.96 -18.48 4.47
C ARG A 6 40.45 -18.73 4.49
N HIS A 7 39.87 -18.95 5.68
CA HIS A 7 38.44 -19.23 5.85
C HIS A 7 37.59 -17.95 5.83
N TYR A 8 38.07 -16.85 6.42
CA TYR A 8 37.35 -15.57 6.43
C TYR A 8 37.33 -14.86 5.07
N THR A 9 38.34 -15.05 4.23
CA THR A 9 38.37 -14.48 2.87
C THR A 9 37.40 -15.15 1.91
N LEU A 10 37.01 -16.42 2.14
CA LEU A 10 36.03 -17.09 1.30
C LEU A 10 34.60 -16.67 1.67
N GLU A 11 34.28 -16.50 2.96
CA GLU A 11 32.97 -15.99 3.37
C GLU A 11 32.72 -14.56 2.87
N LEU A 12 33.72 -13.67 2.92
CA LEU A 12 33.58 -12.28 2.45
C LEU A 12 33.43 -12.15 0.93
N VAL A 13 33.92 -13.11 0.14
CA VAL A 13 33.71 -13.13 -1.32
C VAL A 13 32.30 -13.64 -1.64
N ILE A 14 31.84 -14.66 -0.92
CA ILE A 14 30.49 -15.22 -1.11
C ILE A 14 29.39 -14.20 -0.76
N TRP A 15 29.60 -13.29 0.20
CA TRP A 15 28.63 -12.23 0.51
C TRP A 15 28.59 -11.06 -0.48
N ARG A 16 29.63 -10.88 -1.32
CA ARG A 16 29.68 -9.80 -2.31
C ARG A 16 28.96 -10.17 -3.62
N ASP A 17 28.79 -11.46 -3.86
CA ASP A 17 28.22 -12.02 -5.09
C ASP A 17 26.73 -12.41 -4.95
N ILE A 18 26.09 -12.09 -3.79
CA ILE A 18 24.65 -12.27 -3.56
C ILE A 18 23.93 -10.91 -3.58
N VAL A 19 24.30 -10.07 -4.54
CA VAL A 19 23.31 -9.29 -5.28
C VAL A 19 23.39 -9.93 -6.65
N GLU A 20 22.38 -10.72 -7.05
CA GLU A 20 22.40 -11.44 -8.33
C GLU A 20 22.71 -10.45 -9.45
N LEU A 21 23.95 -10.49 -9.96
CA LEU A 21 24.49 -9.57 -10.97
C LEU A 21 23.55 -9.39 -12.17
N ASP A 22 22.77 -10.43 -12.48
CA ASP A 22 21.78 -10.43 -13.54
C ASP A 22 20.65 -9.43 -13.31
N PHE A 23 20.15 -9.26 -12.08
CA PHE A 23 19.09 -8.28 -11.78
C PHE A 23 19.61 -6.85 -11.85
N ASP A 24 20.82 -6.60 -11.36
CA ASP A 24 21.42 -5.26 -11.42
C ASP A 24 21.62 -4.80 -12.87
N HIS A 25 22.09 -5.71 -13.74
CA HIS A 25 22.23 -5.42 -15.17
C HIS A 25 20.88 -5.18 -15.84
N ILE A 26 19.86 -6.00 -15.57
CA ILE A 26 18.52 -5.82 -16.13
C ILE A 26 17.91 -4.48 -15.68
N ILE A 27 18.04 -4.11 -14.41
CA ILE A 27 17.52 -2.85 -13.89
C ILE A 27 18.29 -1.67 -14.48
N ALA A 28 19.62 -1.77 -14.64
CA ALA A 28 20.42 -0.73 -15.26
C ALA A 28 19.99 -0.46 -16.71
N ASP A 29 19.77 -1.51 -17.50
CA ASP A 29 19.29 -1.39 -18.88
C ASP A 29 17.89 -0.77 -18.95
N PHE A 30 16.99 -1.18 -18.06
CA PHE A 30 15.63 -0.64 -17.98
C PHE A 30 15.60 0.83 -17.59
N LEU A 31 16.48 1.25 -16.67
CA LEU A 31 16.60 2.65 -16.24
C LEU A 31 17.36 3.53 -17.23
N ALA A 32 18.21 2.94 -18.09
CA ALA A 32 18.92 3.65 -19.15
C ALA A 32 18.01 4.05 -20.32
N ASP A 33 16.89 3.34 -20.53
CA ASP A 33 15.84 3.75 -21.47
C ASP A 33 15.01 4.90 -20.88
N HIS A 34 15.50 6.12 -21.05
CA HIS A 34 14.84 7.32 -20.56
C HIS A 34 13.44 7.54 -21.15
N ALA A 35 13.20 7.16 -22.41
CA ALA A 35 11.88 7.31 -23.02
C ALA A 35 10.85 6.37 -22.37
N PHE A 36 11.27 5.13 -22.08
CA PHE A 36 10.48 4.19 -21.30
C PHE A 36 10.22 4.72 -19.87
N VAL A 37 11.27 5.16 -19.16
CA VAL A 37 11.16 5.65 -17.77
C VAL A 37 10.23 6.86 -17.67
N ASP A 38 10.36 7.83 -18.58
CA ASP A 38 9.50 9.01 -18.61
C ASP A 38 8.03 8.63 -18.85
N ASN A 39 7.78 7.70 -19.78
CA ASN A 39 6.45 7.19 -20.04
C ASN A 39 5.88 6.41 -18.84
N LEU A 40 6.69 5.58 -18.19
CA LEU A 40 6.31 4.82 -16.99
C LEU A 40 5.92 5.77 -15.85
N ILE A 41 6.74 6.78 -15.57
CA ILE A 41 6.48 7.76 -14.51
C ILE A 41 5.23 8.57 -14.82
N SER A 42 5.08 9.06 -16.06
CA SER A 42 3.92 9.83 -16.51
C SER A 42 2.63 9.03 -16.37
N THR A 43 2.62 7.80 -16.90
CA THR A 43 1.46 6.90 -16.84
C THR A 43 1.12 6.51 -15.41
N SER A 44 2.13 6.16 -14.59
CA SER A 44 1.91 5.79 -13.18
C SER A 44 1.34 6.96 -12.38
N ARG A 45 1.85 8.19 -12.58
CA ARG A 45 1.33 9.39 -11.92
C ARG A 45 -0.12 9.66 -12.30
N LYS A 46 -0.45 9.53 -13.59
CA LYS A 46 -1.82 9.70 -14.08
C LYS A 46 -2.76 8.67 -13.44
N ASN A 47 -2.42 7.39 -13.51
CA ASN A 47 -3.26 6.31 -12.98
C ASN A 47 -3.43 6.42 -11.45
N LEU A 48 -2.36 6.73 -10.71
CA LEU A 48 -2.45 6.95 -9.27
C LEU A 48 -3.31 8.16 -8.92
N ALA A 49 -3.24 9.25 -9.68
CA ALA A 49 -4.06 10.43 -9.45
C ALA A 49 -5.56 10.15 -9.70
N GLU A 50 -5.87 9.41 -10.77
CA GLU A 50 -7.24 8.99 -11.08
C GLU A 50 -7.79 8.05 -10.00
N ASN A 51 -7.03 7.04 -9.60
CA ASN A 51 -7.43 6.11 -8.55
C ASN A 51 -7.60 6.80 -7.20
N TYR A 52 -6.70 7.72 -6.85
CA TYR A 52 -6.81 8.54 -5.65
C TYR A 52 -8.10 9.37 -5.64
N ALA A 53 -8.44 10.02 -6.76
CA ALA A 53 -9.67 10.78 -6.90
C ALA A 53 -10.91 9.88 -6.73
N LEU A 54 -10.92 8.70 -7.36
CA LEU A 54 -12.01 7.73 -7.22
C LEU A 54 -12.20 7.27 -5.78
N THR A 55 -11.11 6.89 -5.10
CA THR A 55 -11.19 6.43 -3.71
C THR A 55 -11.63 7.55 -2.77
N THR A 56 -11.11 8.76 -2.95
CA THR A 56 -11.50 9.92 -2.11
C THR A 56 -12.95 10.31 -2.30
N GLU A 57 -13.41 10.41 -3.55
CA GLU A 57 -14.81 10.70 -3.87
C GLU A 57 -15.75 9.62 -3.33
N PHE A 58 -15.36 8.34 -3.40
CA PHE A 58 -16.14 7.24 -2.87
C PHE A 58 -16.38 7.36 -1.36
N PHE A 59 -15.32 7.51 -0.55
CA PHE A 59 -15.47 7.54 0.91
C PHE A 59 -16.14 8.84 1.40
N ASP A 60 -15.90 9.96 0.72
CA ASP A 60 -16.56 11.24 1.01
C ASP A 60 -18.08 11.14 0.76
N LYS A 61 -18.49 10.58 -0.39
CA LYS A 61 -19.91 10.52 -0.78
C LYS A 61 -20.69 9.35 -0.19
N GLN A 62 -20.14 8.15 -0.16
CA GLN A 62 -20.88 6.95 0.25
C GLN A 62 -20.80 6.67 1.75
N CYS A 63 -19.66 6.94 2.37
CA CYS A 63 -19.44 6.58 3.77
C CYS A 63 -19.53 7.79 4.71
N GLY A 64 -19.49 9.02 4.17
CA GLY A 64 -19.41 10.25 4.97
C GLY A 64 -18.14 10.29 5.83
N LEU A 65 -17.09 9.55 5.41
CA LEU A 65 -15.86 9.40 6.16
C LEU A 65 -14.85 10.41 5.63
N PRO A 66 -14.46 11.41 6.44
CA PRO A 66 -13.42 12.34 6.02
C PRO A 66 -12.13 11.55 5.87
N ILE A 67 -11.65 11.39 4.63
CA ILE A 67 -10.31 10.88 4.40
C ILE A 67 -9.33 11.93 4.92
N ALA A 68 -8.58 11.62 5.98
CA ALA A 68 -7.48 12.48 6.40
C ALA A 68 -6.54 12.64 5.22
N ALA A 69 -6.24 13.89 4.91
CA ALA A 69 -5.34 14.26 3.83
C ALA A 69 -4.04 13.45 3.95
N SER A 70 -3.97 12.36 3.18
CA SER A 70 -2.80 11.49 3.08
C SER A 70 -1.56 12.37 2.93
N THR A 71 -0.50 12.09 3.68
CA THR A 71 0.74 12.85 3.48
C THR A 71 1.22 12.64 2.04
N LYS A 72 2.03 13.56 1.48
CA LYS A 72 2.54 13.43 0.09
C LYS A 72 3.19 12.05 -0.16
N ALA A 73 3.81 11.45 0.87
CA ALA A 73 4.38 10.11 0.82
C ALA A 73 3.32 9.00 0.69
N HIS A 74 2.20 9.09 1.42
CA HIS A 74 1.10 8.14 1.29
C HIS A 74 0.47 8.19 -0.11
N ARG A 75 0.25 9.40 -0.66
CA ARG A 75 -0.22 9.53 -2.05
C ARG A 75 0.75 8.94 -3.08
N ALA A 76 2.05 9.14 -2.88
CA ALA A 76 3.08 8.60 -3.77
C ALA A 76 3.18 7.06 -3.70
N LEU A 77 2.83 6.46 -2.56
CA LEU A 77 2.82 5.00 -2.35
C LEU A 77 1.46 4.35 -2.66
N GLY A 78 0.51 5.13 -3.20
CA GLY A 78 -0.82 4.62 -3.49
C GLY A 78 -1.62 4.29 -2.24
N ALA A 79 -1.42 5.00 -1.13
CA ALA A 79 -2.09 4.74 0.14
C ALA A 79 -2.95 5.92 0.62
N LEU A 80 -4.13 5.62 1.14
CA LEU A 80 -5.08 6.57 1.72
C LEU A 80 -5.33 6.23 3.18
N GLN A 81 -5.52 7.26 4.00
CA GLN A 81 -5.83 7.10 5.41
C GLN A 81 -7.23 7.65 5.66
N ALA A 82 -8.19 6.78 5.97
CA ALA A 82 -9.54 7.22 6.34
C ALA A 82 -9.53 7.68 7.81
N THR A 83 -10.17 8.80 8.11
CA THR A 83 -10.36 9.29 9.48
C THR A 83 -11.82 9.41 9.85
N GLU A 84 -12.08 9.14 11.12
CA GLU A 84 -13.36 9.35 11.79
C GLU A 84 -14.53 8.53 11.24
N VAL A 85 -14.38 7.19 11.27
CA VAL A 85 -15.55 6.35 11.57
C VAL A 85 -15.81 6.44 13.09
N ALA A 86 -16.45 7.54 13.49
CA ALA A 86 -17.04 7.81 14.80
C ALA A 86 -16.13 7.85 16.06
N LYS A 87 -16.33 8.89 16.86
CA LYS A 87 -15.85 9.12 18.25
C LYS A 87 -16.15 8.00 19.27
N LEU A 88 -16.65 6.84 18.83
CA LEU A 88 -17.13 5.72 19.64
C LEU A 88 -16.42 4.39 19.34
N TRP A 89 -15.52 4.35 18.36
CA TRP A 89 -14.80 3.12 18.03
C TRP A 89 -13.70 2.84 19.07
N THR A 90 -13.69 1.62 19.60
CA THR A 90 -12.58 1.08 20.38
C THR A 90 -11.66 0.27 19.47
N LYS A 91 -10.48 -0.09 19.97
CA LYS A 91 -9.56 -1.00 19.27
C LYS A 91 -10.20 -2.34 18.92
N GLU A 92 -11.17 -2.79 19.69
CA GLU A 92 -11.88 -4.05 19.48
C GLU A 92 -12.92 -3.91 18.37
N THR A 93 -13.71 -2.82 18.38
CA THR A 93 -14.71 -2.58 17.32
C THR A 93 -14.08 -2.33 15.96
N ASP A 94 -12.90 -1.68 15.91
CA ASP A 94 -12.09 -1.52 14.69
C ASP A 94 -11.80 -2.89 14.05
N LEU A 95 -11.33 -3.84 14.87
CA LEU A 95 -10.93 -5.17 14.42
C LEU A 95 -12.14 -5.98 13.99
N THR A 96 -13.25 -5.94 14.73
CA THR A 96 -14.47 -6.65 14.35
C THR A 96 -15.05 -6.13 13.03
N ALA A 97 -15.13 -4.80 12.84
CA ALA A 97 -15.59 -4.21 11.59
C ALA A 97 -14.66 -4.57 10.41
N TRP A 98 -13.35 -4.54 10.66
CA TRP A 98 -12.35 -4.96 9.68
C TRP A 98 -12.46 -6.45 9.32
N GLU A 99 -12.60 -7.34 10.30
CA GLU A 99 -12.77 -8.77 10.10
C GLU A 99 -14.02 -9.06 9.27
N HIS A 100 -15.13 -8.37 9.54
CA HIS A 100 -16.34 -8.49 8.73
C HIS A 100 -16.08 -8.18 7.25
N ILE A 101 -15.42 -7.06 6.95
CA ILE A 101 -15.13 -6.67 5.56
C ILE A 101 -14.13 -7.65 4.91
N VAL A 102 -13.11 -8.09 5.63
CA VAL A 102 -12.13 -9.06 5.10
C VAL A 102 -12.77 -10.42 4.80
N LEU A 103 -13.60 -10.93 5.71
CA LEU A 103 -14.16 -12.28 5.61
C LEU A 103 -15.37 -12.33 4.66
N ASN A 104 -16.24 -11.32 4.72
CA ASN A 104 -17.48 -11.31 3.94
C ASN A 104 -17.29 -10.67 2.57
N GLU A 105 -16.62 -9.52 2.50
CA GLU A 105 -16.42 -8.79 1.24
C GLU A 105 -15.15 -9.18 0.50
N ARG A 106 -14.24 -9.92 1.15
CA ARG A 106 -12.96 -10.36 0.58
C ARG A 106 -12.11 -9.17 0.12
N VAL A 107 -12.15 -8.06 0.86
CA VAL A 107 -11.32 -6.88 0.64
C VAL A 107 -10.40 -6.69 1.83
N TYR A 108 -9.08 -6.74 1.59
CA TYR A 108 -8.06 -6.55 2.62
C TYR A 108 -7.48 -5.13 2.57
N PHE A 109 -7.39 -4.49 3.72
CA PHE A 109 -6.66 -3.26 3.95
C PHE A 109 -6.16 -3.24 5.40
N PRO A 110 -4.91 -2.87 5.71
CA PRO A 110 -4.43 -2.93 7.08
C PRO A 110 -5.08 -1.86 7.98
N THR A 111 -5.38 -2.25 9.22
CA THR A 111 -5.81 -1.33 10.28
C THR A 111 -4.65 -0.50 10.78
N GLY A 112 -4.94 0.64 11.43
CA GLY A 112 -3.93 1.51 12.02
C GLY A 112 -3.11 0.82 13.11
N GLN A 113 -3.66 -0.20 13.77
CA GLN A 113 -2.95 -1.00 14.76
C GLN A 113 -1.75 -1.74 14.16
N ALA A 114 -1.84 -2.15 12.88
CA ALA A 114 -0.72 -2.75 12.15
C ALA A 114 0.48 -1.78 11.99
N PHE A 115 0.25 -0.48 12.20
CA PHE A 115 1.26 0.58 12.17
C PHE A 115 1.44 1.27 13.52
N CYS A 116 1.10 0.57 14.61
CA CYS A 116 1.23 1.08 15.99
C CYS A 116 0.42 2.36 16.25
N SER A 117 -0.70 2.58 15.54
CA SER A 117 -1.60 3.70 15.85
C SER A 117 -2.10 3.60 17.29
N THR A 118 -1.94 4.69 18.03
CA THR A 118 -2.47 4.82 19.39
C THR A 118 -3.98 5.03 19.39
N GLU A 119 -4.50 5.63 18.33
CA GLU A 119 -5.92 5.95 18.15
C GLU A 119 -6.63 4.87 17.30
N PRO A 120 -7.86 4.48 17.66
CA PRO A 120 -8.73 3.63 16.84
C PRO A 120 -9.37 4.42 15.68
N GLY A 121 -10.00 3.71 14.74
CA GLY A 121 -10.70 4.28 13.59
C GLY A 121 -9.82 4.63 12.39
N TRP A 122 -8.54 4.25 12.43
CA TRP A 122 -7.57 4.51 11.36
C TRP A 122 -7.39 3.29 10.47
N PHE A 123 -7.51 3.46 9.15
CA PHE A 123 -7.30 2.40 8.15
C PHE A 123 -6.44 2.90 7.00
N ARG A 124 -5.61 2.02 6.42
CA ARG A 124 -4.78 2.35 5.26
C ARG A 124 -5.24 1.59 4.02
N PHE A 125 -5.77 2.31 3.04
CA PHE A 125 -6.25 1.74 1.77
C PHE A 125 -5.21 1.89 0.67
N THR A 126 -4.88 0.80 -0.03
CA THR A 126 -3.99 0.85 -1.19
C THR A 126 -4.78 0.95 -2.49
N PHE A 127 -4.52 1.98 -3.29
CA PHE A 127 -5.15 2.26 -4.58
C PHE A 127 -4.15 2.14 -5.77
N ALA A 128 -2.91 1.73 -5.52
CA ALA A 128 -1.91 1.36 -6.55
C ALA A 128 -2.19 -0.03 -7.15
N ILE A 129 -3.42 -0.23 -7.63
CA ILE A 129 -3.91 -1.45 -8.27
C ILE A 129 -4.61 -1.07 -9.58
N THR A 130 -5.04 -2.04 -10.39
CA THR A 130 -5.78 -1.69 -11.62
C THR A 130 -7.10 -1.00 -11.27
N LYS A 131 -7.59 -0.14 -12.17
CA LYS A 131 -8.83 0.60 -11.96
C LYS A 131 -10.02 -0.34 -11.74
N GLU A 132 -10.05 -1.45 -12.45
CA GLU A 132 -11.09 -2.48 -12.37
C GLU A 132 -11.09 -3.15 -10.99
N GLN A 133 -9.91 -3.50 -10.47
CA GLN A 133 -9.76 -4.06 -9.14
C GLN A 133 -10.17 -3.05 -8.07
N LEU A 134 -9.81 -1.77 -8.24
CA LEU A 134 -10.18 -0.71 -7.32
C LEU A 134 -11.71 -0.51 -7.27
N VAL A 135 -12.36 -0.39 -8.43
CA VAL A 135 -13.83 -0.21 -8.50
C VAL A 135 -14.55 -1.39 -7.85
N LEU A 136 -14.11 -2.62 -8.11
CA LEU A 136 -14.68 -3.82 -7.49
C LEU A 136 -14.51 -3.80 -5.96
N ALA A 137 -13.33 -3.41 -5.46
CA ALA A 137 -13.07 -3.34 -4.04
C ALA A 137 -13.92 -2.27 -3.36
N LEU A 138 -14.07 -1.09 -3.98
CA LEU A 138 -14.92 0.00 -3.47
C LEU A 138 -16.40 -0.40 -3.44
N ASP A 139 -16.91 -1.04 -4.50
CA ASP A 139 -18.30 -1.52 -4.55
C ASP A 139 -18.63 -2.50 -3.40
N ARG A 140 -17.71 -3.45 -3.17
CA ARG A 140 -17.79 -4.41 -2.05
C ARG A 140 -17.77 -3.72 -0.69
N ILE A 141 -16.84 -2.78 -0.49
CA ILE A 141 -16.77 -1.97 0.73
C ILE A 141 -18.08 -1.20 0.96
N GLY A 142 -18.63 -0.59 -0.09
CA GLY A 142 -19.87 0.19 -0.03
C GLY A 142 -21.09 -0.64 0.32
N ASN A 143 -21.12 -1.93 -0.02
CA ASN A 143 -22.19 -2.84 0.39
C ASN A 143 -22.09 -3.21 1.87
N SER A 144 -20.90 -3.30 2.43
CA SER A 144 -20.68 -3.55 3.86
C SER A 144 -21.02 -2.35 4.76
N PHE A 145 -20.77 -1.12 4.31
CA PHE A 145 -21.10 0.09 5.09
C PHE A 145 -22.59 0.48 5.05
N LYS A 146 -23.42 -0.23 4.28
CA LYS A 146 -24.89 -0.06 4.25
C LYS A 146 -25.63 -0.91 5.31
N LEU A 147 -24.90 -1.59 6.19
CA LEU A 147 -25.51 -2.40 7.23
C LEU A 147 -25.90 -1.50 8.41
N ASP A 148 -27.21 -1.26 8.52
CA ASP A 148 -27.92 -0.70 9.67
C ASP A 148 -27.77 -1.55 10.94
#